data_AF-A0A5E7FVU5-F1
#
_entry.id   AF-A0A5E7FVU5-F1
#
_cell.length_a   1.000
_cell.length_b   1.000
_cell.length_c   1.000
_cell.angle_alpha   90.00
_cell.angle_beta   90.00
_cell.angle_gamma   90.00
#
_symmetry.space_group_name_H-M   'P 1'
#
loop_
_entity.id
_entity.type
_entity.pdbx_description
1 polymer ?
#
loop_
_entity_poly.entity_id
_entity_poly.type
_entity_poly.pdbx_seq_one_letter_code
_entity_poly.pdbx_strand_id
1 'polypeptide(L)'
;MQVVNWLPRTELPFAAPSRPELLATPEPLVVAPVAPAPVAEAPVEPRVKPAERVKIEVPRPSLASTRTNAKVEEAAAPIAVRAPIVPPPRFALQLLRAGRCLLLVELPTGETFQARDPAYLLLKDMLRAAGLPDSPQIVGEPVRWPLLARGTMDQGPEAARDFVQGFLSARLEDAPCVCLWLIGLPAIRFAGEANAEAFNRELQVEGLGSVWALPGLELLMEEPQRKADVWQAMRRLTARWKEPNE
;
A
#
# COMPACT_ATOMS: atom_id res chain seq x y z
N MET A 1 -16.13 -15.85 -13.51
CA MET A 1 -16.12 -17.21 -14.09
C MET A 1 -14.69 -17.50 -14.54
N GLN A 2 -13.86 -18.09 -13.68
CA GLN A 2 -12.49 -18.50 -14.03
C GLN A 2 -12.55 -19.95 -14.52
N VAL A 3 -12.00 -20.20 -15.71
CA VAL A 3 -11.85 -21.55 -16.25
C VAL A 3 -10.57 -22.14 -15.68
N VAL A 4 -10.70 -23.13 -14.80
CA VAL A 4 -9.57 -23.76 -14.08
C VAL A 4 -8.98 -24.97 -14.79
N ASN A 5 -9.62 -25.44 -15.87
CA ASN A 5 -9.17 -26.59 -16.64
C ASN A 5 -9.50 -26.38 -18.13
N TRP A 6 -8.52 -26.62 -19.00
CA TRP A 6 -8.67 -26.51 -20.45
C TRP A 6 -8.34 -27.86 -21.10
N LEU A 7 -9.32 -28.41 -21.82
CA LEU A 7 -9.16 -29.66 -22.57
C LEU A 7 -9.11 -29.36 -24.08
N PRO A 8 -8.09 -29.84 -24.81
CA PRO A 8 -8.07 -29.76 -26.27
C PRO A 8 -9.31 -30.41 -26.86
N ARG A 9 -9.90 -29.79 -27.89
CA ARG A 9 -11.04 -30.37 -28.64
C ARG A 9 -10.60 -31.36 -29.73
N THR A 10 -9.29 -31.50 -29.94
CA THR A 10 -8.67 -32.37 -30.93
C THR A 10 -7.51 -33.12 -30.30
N GLU A 11 -7.30 -34.37 -30.71
CA GLU A 11 -6.12 -35.12 -30.29
C GLU A 11 -4.86 -34.45 -30.87
N LEU A 12 -3.92 -34.13 -29.99
CA LEU A 12 -2.65 -33.56 -30.38
C LEU A 12 -1.71 -34.70 -30.80
N PRO A 13 -1.00 -34.56 -31.94
CA PRO A 13 0.01 -35.54 -32.30
C PRO A 13 1.09 -35.60 -31.21
N PHE A 14 1.50 -36.81 -30.84
CA PHE A 14 2.49 -37.12 -29.79
C PHE A 14 2.03 -36.90 -28.33
N ALA A 15 0.77 -36.52 -28.08
CA ALA A 15 0.22 -36.47 -26.73
C ALA A 15 -0.35 -37.83 -26.29
N ALA A 16 -0.32 -38.10 -24.98
CA ALA A 16 -0.98 -39.27 -24.43
C ALA A 16 -2.50 -39.20 -24.64
N PRO A 17 -3.17 -40.32 -24.99
CA PRO A 17 -4.62 -40.35 -25.17
C PRO A 17 -5.36 -39.85 -23.93
N SER A 18 -6.38 -39.03 -24.14
CA SER A 18 -7.24 -38.56 -23.05
C SER A 18 -8.05 -39.72 -22.47
N ARG A 19 -8.21 -39.79 -21.14
CA ARG A 19 -9.06 -40.80 -20.49
C ARG A 19 -10.49 -40.28 -20.35
N PRO A 20 -11.45 -40.73 -21.17
CA PRO A 20 -12.82 -40.21 -21.16
C PRO A 20 -13.55 -40.50 -19.84
N GLU A 21 -13.14 -41.55 -19.12
CA GLU A 21 -13.70 -41.95 -17.82
C GLU A 21 -13.50 -40.90 -16.72
N LEU A 22 -12.48 -40.03 -16.85
CA LEU A 22 -12.24 -38.91 -15.93
C LEU A 22 -13.18 -37.73 -16.15
N LEU A 23 -13.89 -37.70 -17.28
CA LEU A 23 -14.89 -36.68 -17.61
C LEU A 23 -16.30 -37.12 -17.23
N ALA A 24 -16.49 -38.39 -16.83
CA ALA A 24 -17.77 -38.87 -16.36
C ALA A 24 -18.10 -38.23 -15.01
N THR A 25 -19.29 -37.62 -14.93
CA THR A 25 -19.83 -37.13 -13.65
C THR A 25 -20.00 -38.33 -12.72
N PRO A 26 -19.37 -38.35 -11.53
CA PRO A 26 -19.55 -39.45 -10.60
C PRO A 26 -21.03 -39.55 -10.21
N GLU A 27 -21.58 -40.78 -10.23
CA GLU A 27 -22.95 -41.00 -9.77
C GLU A 27 -23.08 -40.56 -8.31
N PRO A 28 -24.13 -39.78 -7.97
CA PRO A 28 -24.36 -39.39 -6.60
C PRO A 28 -24.57 -40.65 -5.75
N LEU A 29 -23.72 -40.83 -4.74
CA LEU A 29 -23.91 -41.86 -3.74
C LEU A 29 -25.28 -41.66 -3.09
N VAL A 30 -26.20 -42.59 -3.35
CA VAL A 30 -27.49 -42.65 -2.67
C VAL A 30 -27.20 -43.00 -1.22
N VAL A 31 -27.13 -41.97 -0.37
CA VAL A 31 -27.05 -42.14 1.08
C VAL A 31 -28.38 -42.74 1.52
N ALA A 32 -28.38 -44.03 1.84
CA ALA A 32 -29.51 -44.67 2.50
C ALA A 32 -29.85 -43.88 3.79
N PRO A 33 -31.13 -43.62 4.07
CA PRO A 33 -31.52 -42.85 5.25
C PRO A 33 -31.07 -43.59 6.52
N VAL A 34 -30.13 -42.99 7.25
CA VAL A 34 -29.78 -43.40 8.60
C VAL A 34 -30.97 -43.06 9.50
N ALA A 35 -31.55 -44.08 10.13
CA ALA A 35 -32.61 -43.91 11.12
C ALA A 35 -32.13 -43.03 12.29
N PRO A 36 -32.98 -42.12 12.82
CA PRO A 36 -32.59 -41.28 13.94
C PRO A 36 -32.47 -42.10 15.23
N ALA A 37 -31.30 -42.03 15.86
CA ALA A 37 -31.08 -42.53 17.22
C ALA A 37 -31.72 -41.58 18.25
N PRO A 38 -32.27 -42.10 19.37
CA PRO A 38 -33.02 -41.31 20.33
C PRO A 38 -32.16 -40.34 21.15
N VAL A 39 -32.75 -39.18 21.41
CA VAL A 39 -32.25 -38.05 22.19
C VAL A 39 -32.10 -38.44 23.66
N ALA A 40 -30.92 -38.23 24.23
CA ALA A 40 -30.67 -38.31 25.67
C ALA A 40 -30.53 -36.90 26.26
N GLU A 41 -31.18 -36.71 27.41
CA GLU A 41 -31.36 -35.46 28.14
C GLU A 41 -30.08 -34.75 28.58
N ALA A 42 -30.20 -33.42 28.63
CA ALA A 42 -29.20 -32.46 29.05
C ALA A 42 -28.90 -32.50 30.56
N PRO A 43 -27.64 -32.33 30.97
CA PRO A 43 -27.29 -31.88 32.32
C PRO A 43 -27.09 -30.36 32.37
N VAL A 44 -27.96 -29.76 33.18
CA VAL A 44 -27.97 -28.47 33.86
C VAL A 44 -26.61 -27.72 33.97
N GLU A 45 -26.62 -26.46 33.52
CA GLU A 45 -25.55 -25.46 33.68
C GLU A 45 -25.27 -25.10 35.15
N PRO A 46 -24.00 -24.96 35.57
CA PRO A 46 -23.64 -24.20 36.75
C PRO A 46 -23.44 -22.71 36.42
N ARG A 47 -24.38 -21.91 36.92
CA ARG A 47 -24.42 -20.46 36.93
C ARG A 47 -23.28 -19.88 37.78
N VAL A 48 -22.24 -19.32 37.14
CA VAL A 48 -21.19 -18.53 37.84
C VAL A 48 -21.49 -17.04 37.67
N LYS A 49 -21.69 -16.37 38.80
CA LYS A 49 -21.99 -14.93 38.90
C LYS A 49 -20.77 -14.09 38.46
N PRO A 50 -20.96 -12.93 37.82
CA PRO A 50 -19.86 -12.02 37.48
C PRO A 50 -19.25 -11.42 38.75
N ALA A 51 -17.92 -11.51 38.87
CA ALA A 51 -17.17 -10.86 39.94
C ALA A 51 -17.22 -9.33 39.78
N GLU A 52 -17.60 -8.67 40.86
CA GLU A 52 -17.73 -7.23 41.03
C GLU A 52 -16.33 -6.58 41.06
N ARG A 53 -16.12 -5.56 40.22
CA ARG A 53 -14.86 -4.79 40.16
C ARG A 53 -14.76 -3.92 41.40
N VAL A 54 -13.91 -4.32 42.35
CA VAL A 54 -13.50 -3.47 43.47
C VAL A 54 -12.70 -2.29 42.93
N LYS A 55 -13.28 -1.09 43.05
CA LYS A 55 -12.62 0.21 42.86
C LYS A 55 -11.51 0.33 43.91
N ILE A 56 -10.26 0.27 43.46
CA ILE A 56 -9.10 0.62 44.27
C ILE A 56 -9.03 2.16 44.29
N GLU A 57 -9.51 2.74 45.39
CA GLU A 57 -9.26 4.13 45.75
C GLU A 57 -7.78 4.27 46.11
N VAL A 58 -7.01 4.93 45.23
CA VAL A 58 -5.65 5.34 45.56
C VAL A 58 -5.75 6.69 46.30
N PRO A 59 -5.34 6.77 47.57
CA PRO A 59 -5.45 8.00 48.35
C PRO A 59 -4.48 9.04 47.82
N ARG A 60 -5.00 10.24 47.56
CA ARG A 60 -4.25 11.45 47.23
C ARG A 60 -3.64 12.02 48.52
N PRO A 61 -2.32 12.13 48.67
CA PRO A 61 -1.72 12.95 49.72
C PRO A 61 -1.55 14.37 49.17
N SER A 62 -2.40 15.27 49.64
CA SER A 62 -2.19 16.70 49.65
C SER A 62 -1.08 17.04 50.66
N LEU A 63 -0.02 17.70 50.22
CA LEU A 63 0.84 18.49 51.11
C LEU A 63 0.99 19.89 50.51
N ALA A 64 0.44 20.84 51.25
CA ALA A 64 0.62 22.26 51.07
C ALA A 64 2.09 22.64 51.28
N SER A 65 2.60 23.56 50.47
CA SER A 65 3.66 24.45 50.93
C SER A 65 3.55 25.79 50.22
N THR A 66 3.34 26.81 51.04
CA THR A 66 3.26 28.23 50.75
C THR A 66 4.64 28.79 50.41
N ARG A 67 4.75 29.57 49.33
CA ARG A 67 5.67 30.71 49.25
C ARG A 67 5.11 31.81 48.34
N THR A 68 5.19 33.01 48.88
CA THR A 68 4.61 34.28 48.44
C THR A 68 5.58 35.04 47.53
N ASN A 69 5.00 35.91 46.68
CA ASN A 69 5.59 37.04 45.93
C ASN A 69 6.53 36.73 44.75
N ALA A 70 6.11 37.10 43.54
CA ALA A 70 6.28 38.46 43.01
C ALA A 70 5.46 38.64 41.72
N LYS A 71 4.63 39.68 41.71
CA LYS A 71 3.89 40.17 40.54
C LYS A 71 4.88 40.91 39.65
N VAL A 72 5.18 40.32 38.48
CA VAL A 72 5.73 41.07 37.34
C VAL A 72 4.65 41.04 36.26
N GLU A 73 4.25 42.24 35.88
CA GLU A 73 3.26 42.53 34.87
C GLU A 73 3.88 42.20 33.51
N GLU A 74 3.60 40.99 33.02
CA GLU A 74 4.10 40.50 31.74
C GLU A 74 3.13 40.94 30.64
N ALA A 75 3.67 41.75 29.72
CA ALA A 75 2.99 42.21 28.53
C ALA A 75 2.34 41.02 27.80
N ALA A 76 1.06 41.15 27.48
CA ALA A 76 0.30 40.18 26.72
C ALA A 76 0.90 40.03 25.31
N ALA A 77 1.84 39.11 25.16
CA ALA A 77 2.24 38.59 23.86
C ALA A 77 1.01 37.86 23.27
N PRO A 78 0.69 38.07 21.97
CA PRO A 78 -0.45 37.44 21.35
C PRO A 78 -0.24 35.93 21.40
N ILE A 79 -1.22 35.24 22.01
CA ILE A 79 -1.28 33.78 22.07
C ILE A 79 -1.35 33.29 20.62
N ALA A 80 -0.20 32.85 20.10
CA ALA A 80 -0.12 32.18 18.82
C ALA A 80 -1.05 30.96 18.89
N VAL A 81 -2.11 31.01 18.09
CA VAL A 81 -3.07 29.91 17.93
C VAL A 81 -2.26 28.70 17.48
N ARG A 82 -2.04 27.77 18.40
CA ARG A 82 -1.28 26.55 18.15
C ARG A 82 -2.01 25.78 17.07
N ALA A 83 -1.42 25.72 15.88
CA ALA A 83 -1.96 24.98 14.76
C ALA A 83 -2.30 23.55 15.22
N PRO A 84 -3.44 22.99 14.77
CA PRO A 84 -3.85 21.66 15.18
C PRO A 84 -2.74 20.66 14.83
N ILE A 85 -2.31 19.87 15.84
CA ILE A 85 -1.28 18.85 15.69
C ILE A 85 -1.88 17.74 14.82
N VAL A 86 -1.64 17.81 13.51
CA VAL A 86 -2.03 16.75 12.57
C VAL A 86 -1.19 15.51 12.91
N PRO A 87 -1.80 14.34 13.13
CA PRO A 87 -1.04 13.14 13.43
C PRO A 87 -0.07 12.83 12.27
N PRO A 88 1.15 12.33 12.56
CA PRO A 88 2.13 12.05 11.53
C PRO A 88 1.57 11.01 10.55
N PRO A 89 1.70 11.23 9.23
CA PRO A 89 1.24 10.26 8.25
C PRO A 89 1.98 8.93 8.43
N ARG A 90 1.40 7.84 7.95
CA ARG A 90 2.03 6.52 7.98
C ARG A 90 2.02 5.93 6.60
N PHE A 91 3.20 5.62 6.07
CA PHE A 91 3.33 5.00 4.76
C PHE A 91 4.70 4.35 4.62
N ALA A 92 4.80 3.47 3.63
CA ALA A 92 6.07 2.93 3.18
C ALA A 92 6.15 3.05 1.64
N LEU A 93 7.29 3.52 1.14
CA LEU A 93 7.56 3.70 -0.29
C LEU A 93 8.84 2.98 -0.67
N GLN A 94 8.81 2.19 -1.74
CA GLN A 94 9.99 1.58 -2.34
C GLN A 94 10.36 2.32 -3.63
N LEU A 95 11.62 2.72 -3.74
CA LEU A 95 12.17 3.19 -5.00
C LEU A 95 12.71 2.02 -5.82
N LEU A 96 12.32 1.98 -7.09
CA LEU A 96 12.75 1.00 -8.07
C LEU A 96 13.25 1.70 -9.33
N ARG A 97 14.12 1.02 -10.08
CA ARG A 97 14.58 1.49 -11.39
C ARG A 97 14.26 0.50 -12.50
N ALA A 98 13.64 0.99 -13.57
CA ALA A 98 13.41 0.22 -14.79
C ALA A 98 13.96 1.01 -15.99
N GLY A 99 15.18 0.69 -16.42
CA GLY A 99 15.87 1.40 -17.49
C GLY A 99 16.01 2.90 -17.18
N ARG A 100 15.40 3.74 -18.04
CA ARG A 100 15.45 5.20 -17.94
C ARG A 100 14.34 5.82 -17.07
N CYS A 101 13.53 5.00 -16.41
CA CYS A 101 12.47 5.45 -15.51
C CYS A 101 12.76 5.03 -14.07
N LEU A 102 12.40 5.91 -13.14
CA LEU A 102 12.32 5.59 -11.71
C LEU A 102 10.86 5.37 -11.32
N LEU A 103 10.63 4.50 -10.34
CA LEU A 103 9.30 4.18 -9.85
C LEU A 103 9.31 4.26 -8.33
N LEU A 104 8.51 5.16 -7.78
CA LEU A 104 8.26 5.26 -6.35
C LEU A 104 6.93 4.59 -6.05
N VAL A 105 6.98 3.44 -5.39
CA VAL A 105 5.83 2.53 -5.24
C VAL A 105 5.40 2.42 -3.79
N GLU A 106 4.11 2.64 -3.55
CA GLU A 106 3.48 2.40 -2.25
C GLU A 106 3.52 0.92 -1.85
N LEU A 107 3.93 0.68 -0.60
CA LEU A 107 3.92 -0.62 0.06
C LEU A 107 2.88 -0.60 1.20
N PRO A 108 1.63 -1.05 0.97
CA PRO A 108 0.57 -0.99 1.99
C PRO A 108 0.91 -1.72 3.29
N THR A 109 1.66 -2.82 3.20
CA THR A 109 2.11 -3.63 4.34
C THR A 109 3.45 -3.16 4.93
N GLY A 110 4.18 -2.28 4.23
CA GLY A 110 5.54 -1.88 4.58
C GLY A 110 6.63 -2.93 4.33
N GLU A 111 6.25 -4.08 3.76
CA GLU A 111 7.15 -5.15 3.34
C GLU A 111 7.64 -4.94 1.91
N THR A 112 8.87 -5.35 1.62
CA THR A 112 9.43 -5.32 0.27
C THR A 112 8.74 -6.32 -0.64
N PHE A 113 8.67 -6.03 -1.94
CA PHE A 113 8.10 -6.94 -2.93
C PHE A 113 8.72 -8.33 -2.90
N GLN A 114 7.86 -9.34 -2.87
CA GLN A 114 8.26 -10.74 -3.06
C GLN A 114 8.03 -11.14 -4.52
N ALA A 115 8.81 -12.09 -5.04
CA ALA A 115 8.74 -12.48 -6.45
C ALA A 115 7.35 -13.00 -6.90
N ARG A 116 6.55 -13.55 -5.98
CA ARG A 116 5.19 -14.07 -6.23
C ARG A 116 4.09 -13.11 -5.79
N ASP A 117 4.44 -11.92 -5.31
CA ASP A 117 3.47 -10.90 -4.91
C ASP A 117 2.62 -10.47 -6.13
N PRO A 118 1.28 -10.61 -6.09
CA PRO A 118 0.40 -10.18 -7.17
C PRO A 118 0.59 -8.72 -7.59
N ALA A 119 0.83 -7.80 -6.64
CA ALA A 119 1.07 -6.39 -6.94
C ALA A 119 2.37 -6.22 -7.73
N TYR A 120 3.41 -6.96 -7.33
CA TYR A 120 4.68 -6.96 -8.06
C TYR A 120 4.55 -7.56 -9.47
N LEU A 121 3.78 -8.63 -9.63
CA LEU A 121 3.49 -9.20 -10.95
C LEU A 121 2.76 -8.21 -11.85
N LEU A 122 1.77 -7.48 -11.32
CA LEU A 122 1.08 -6.41 -12.04
C LEU A 122 2.05 -5.31 -12.46
N LEU A 123 2.95 -4.89 -11.57
CA LEU A 123 3.98 -3.89 -11.89
C LEU A 123 4.88 -4.36 -13.05
N LYS A 124 5.32 -5.63 -13.03
CA LYS A 124 6.12 -6.21 -14.11
C LYS A 124 5.37 -6.23 -15.43
N ASP A 125 4.09 -6.57 -15.42
CA ASP A 125 3.24 -6.55 -16.62
C ASP A 125 3.07 -5.12 -17.17
N MET A 126 2.92 -4.12 -16.29
CA MET A 126 2.87 -2.71 -16.69
C MET A 126 4.20 -2.26 -17.32
N LEU A 127 5.34 -2.62 -16.73
CA LEU A 127 6.67 -2.32 -17.27
C LEU A 127 6.86 -2.95 -18.66
N ARG A 128 6.51 -4.23 -18.81
CA ARG A 128 6.55 -4.93 -20.10
C ARG A 128 5.68 -4.23 -21.14
N ALA A 129 4.46 -3.85 -20.77
CA ALA A 129 3.54 -3.18 -21.67
C ALA A 129 4.00 -1.76 -22.07
N ALA A 130 4.77 -1.10 -21.19
CA ALA A 130 5.44 0.17 -21.47
C ALA A 130 6.74 0.00 -22.30
N GLY A 131 7.19 -1.22 -22.57
CA GLY A 131 8.47 -1.49 -23.24
C GLY A 131 9.69 -1.16 -22.38
N LEU A 132 9.53 -1.15 -21.05
CA LEU A 132 10.61 -1.01 -20.07
C LEU A 132 11.09 -2.41 -19.63
N PRO A 133 12.31 -2.52 -19.05
CA PRO A 133 12.76 -3.77 -18.44
C PRO A 133 11.76 -4.25 -17.37
N ASP A 134 11.28 -5.49 -17.48
CA ASP A 134 10.29 -6.09 -16.57
C ASP A 134 10.90 -6.69 -15.30
N SER A 135 12.20 -6.43 -15.07
CA SER A 135 12.95 -6.77 -13.86
C SER A 135 13.47 -5.47 -13.21
N PRO A 136 12.59 -4.68 -12.56
CA PRO A 136 13.00 -3.44 -11.94
C PRO A 136 13.99 -3.70 -10.79
N GLN A 137 15.05 -2.89 -10.73
CA GLN A 137 16.07 -2.98 -9.69
C GLN A 137 15.65 -2.21 -8.45
N ILE A 138 15.79 -2.82 -7.27
CA ILE A 138 15.53 -2.18 -5.98
C ILE A 138 16.64 -1.15 -5.71
N VAL A 139 16.24 0.10 -5.45
CA VAL A 139 17.17 1.19 -5.15
C VAL A 139 17.08 1.54 -3.66
N GLY A 140 18.07 1.06 -2.90
CA GLY A 140 18.15 1.32 -1.46
C GLY A 140 17.02 0.68 -0.65
N GLU A 141 16.92 1.08 0.62
CA GLU A 141 15.89 0.60 1.54
C GLU A 141 14.54 1.32 1.31
N PRO A 142 13.40 0.67 1.64
CA PRO A 142 12.12 1.34 1.65
C PRO A 142 12.09 2.54 2.59
N VAL A 143 11.59 3.67 2.11
CA VAL A 143 11.28 4.83 2.94
C VAL A 143 10.07 4.51 3.80
N ARG A 144 10.25 4.47 5.12
CA ARG A 144 9.17 4.26 6.09
C ARG A 144 8.94 5.52 6.90
N TRP A 145 7.72 6.03 6.87
CA TRP A 145 7.32 7.20 7.63
C TRP A 145 6.23 6.83 8.65
N PRO A 146 6.27 7.32 9.90
CA PRO A 146 7.32 8.16 10.52
C PRO A 146 8.67 7.43 10.65
N LEU A 147 9.76 8.19 10.53
CA LEU A 147 11.14 7.68 10.72
C LEU A 147 11.38 7.20 12.15
N LEU A 148 10.80 7.90 13.13
CA LEU A 148 10.97 7.61 14.55
C LEU A 148 9.60 7.37 15.20
N ALA A 149 9.47 6.24 15.90
CA ALA A 149 8.26 5.94 16.67
C ALA A 149 8.05 6.90 17.85
N ARG A 150 9.14 7.48 18.38
CA ARG A 150 9.15 8.45 19.47
C ARG A 150 10.24 9.48 19.21
N GLY A 151 9.95 10.76 19.45
CA GLY A 151 10.91 11.84 19.30
C GLY A 151 10.23 13.21 19.38
N THR A 152 11.04 14.25 19.52
CA THR A 152 10.61 15.65 19.44
C THR A 152 10.70 16.23 18.03
N MET A 153 11.24 15.46 17.07
CA MET A 153 11.33 15.84 15.66
C MET A 153 9.94 15.96 15.05
N ASP A 154 9.72 17.01 14.27
CA ASP A 154 8.50 17.16 13.49
C ASP A 154 8.46 16.08 12.40
N GLN A 155 7.40 15.27 12.45
CA GLN A 155 7.13 14.22 11.47
C GLN A 155 5.77 14.42 10.81
N GLY A 156 5.31 15.68 10.75
CA GLY A 156 4.09 16.08 10.07
C GLY A 156 4.14 15.91 8.55
N PRO A 157 3.03 16.22 7.86
CA PRO A 157 2.92 16.05 6.41
C PRO A 157 3.94 16.83 5.58
N GLU A 158 4.30 18.05 6.00
CA GLU A 158 5.30 18.88 5.29
C GLU A 158 6.70 18.27 5.42
N ALA A 159 7.11 17.89 6.63
CA ALA A 159 8.38 17.19 6.86
C ALA A 159 8.48 15.88 6.06
N ALA A 160 7.36 15.14 5.93
CA ALA A 160 7.31 13.93 5.11
C ALA A 160 7.52 14.21 3.63
N ARG A 161 6.91 15.29 3.09
CA ARG A 161 7.10 15.74 1.71
C ARG A 161 8.56 16.12 1.47
N ASP A 162 9.10 17.00 2.32
CA ASP A 162 10.45 17.51 2.16
C ASP A 162 11.48 16.37 2.20
N PHE A 163 11.28 15.38 3.08
CA PHE A 163 12.10 14.17 3.12
C PHE A 163 12.00 13.36 1.83
N VAL A 164 10.79 13.06 1.34
CA VAL A 164 10.58 12.22 0.15
C VAL A 164 11.12 12.92 -1.10
N GLN A 165 10.86 14.22 -1.28
CA GLN A 165 11.38 14.99 -2.42
C GLN A 165 12.91 15.11 -2.37
N GLY A 166 13.49 15.36 -1.19
CA GLY A 166 14.95 15.37 -1.03
C GLY A 166 15.59 14.02 -1.35
N PHE A 167 15.00 12.92 -0.87
CA PHE A 167 15.43 11.56 -1.18
C PHE A 167 15.39 11.27 -2.69
N LEU A 168 14.32 11.66 -3.37
CA LEU A 168 14.19 11.46 -4.83
C LEU A 168 15.15 12.34 -5.62
N SER A 169 15.32 13.60 -5.21
CA SER A 169 16.22 14.54 -5.89
C SER A 169 17.66 14.00 -5.91
N ALA A 170 18.16 13.53 -4.77
CA ALA A 170 19.48 12.90 -4.69
C ALA A 170 19.61 11.68 -5.64
N ARG A 171 18.54 10.90 -5.81
CA ARG A 171 18.54 9.73 -6.70
C ARG A 171 18.44 10.08 -8.18
N LEU A 172 17.81 11.20 -8.51
CA LEU A 172 17.74 11.72 -9.88
C LEU A 172 19.08 12.33 -10.32
N GLU A 173 19.88 12.83 -9.37
CA GLU A 173 21.24 13.31 -9.63
C GLU A 173 22.22 12.15 -9.92
N ASP A 174 22.06 11.00 -9.26
CA ASP A 174 22.93 9.83 -9.42
C ASP A 174 22.94 9.29 -10.87
N ALA A 175 21.79 9.34 -11.57
CA ALA A 175 21.67 8.79 -12.92
C ALA A 175 20.52 9.38 -13.72
N PRO A 176 20.65 9.46 -15.07
CA PRO A 176 19.63 10.07 -15.91
C PRO A 176 18.29 9.32 -15.83
N CYS A 177 17.24 10.09 -15.58
CA CYS A 177 15.86 9.62 -15.53
C CYS A 177 14.99 10.49 -16.44
N VAL A 178 14.17 9.86 -17.29
CA VAL A 178 13.28 10.55 -18.24
C VAL A 178 11.90 10.80 -17.63
N CYS A 179 11.48 9.96 -16.70
CA CYS A 179 10.19 10.06 -16.04
C CYS A 179 10.20 9.30 -14.71
N LEU A 180 9.60 9.91 -13.68
CA LEU A 180 9.36 9.29 -12.38
C LEU A 180 7.90 8.85 -12.28
N TRP A 181 7.65 7.57 -12.03
CA TRP A 181 6.30 7.05 -11.78
C TRP A 181 6.00 7.13 -10.28
N LEU A 182 4.92 7.81 -9.92
CA LEU A 182 4.43 7.90 -8.54
C LEU A 182 3.23 6.97 -8.41
N ILE A 183 3.46 5.79 -7.83
CA ILE A 183 2.45 4.73 -7.75
C ILE A 183 1.92 4.66 -6.32
N GLY A 184 0.65 5.03 -6.15
CA GLY A 184 0.00 5.08 -4.84
C GLY A 184 -0.17 6.50 -4.31
N LEU A 185 -1.15 6.66 -3.42
CA LEU A 185 -1.53 7.99 -2.93
C LEU A 185 -0.43 8.65 -2.09
N PRO A 186 0.31 7.94 -1.21
CA PRO A 186 1.43 8.55 -0.50
C PRO A 186 2.54 9.03 -1.45
N ALA A 187 2.86 8.28 -2.51
CA ALA A 187 3.85 8.70 -3.50
C ALA A 187 3.41 10.00 -4.20
N ILE A 188 2.15 10.07 -4.63
CA ILE A 188 1.60 11.26 -5.29
C ILE A 188 1.52 12.45 -4.35
N ARG A 189 1.12 12.24 -3.09
CA ARG A 189 0.95 13.30 -2.11
C ARG A 189 2.28 13.89 -1.65
N PHE A 190 3.25 13.04 -1.33
CA PHE A 190 4.50 13.46 -0.70
C PHE A 190 5.65 13.69 -1.69
N ALA A 191 5.61 13.11 -2.89
CA ALA A 191 6.56 13.47 -3.94
C ALA A 191 5.96 14.47 -4.94
N GLY A 192 4.70 14.27 -5.35
CA GLY A 192 4.06 15.00 -6.45
C GLY A 192 3.18 16.18 -6.05
N GLU A 193 3.05 16.47 -4.75
CA GLU A 193 2.22 17.57 -4.21
C GLU A 193 0.77 17.58 -4.71
N ALA A 194 0.25 16.40 -5.02
CA ALA A 194 -1.07 16.22 -5.60
C ALA A 194 -1.91 15.23 -4.78
N ASN A 195 -3.09 14.90 -5.29
CA ASN A 195 -4.03 13.99 -4.65
C ASN A 195 -4.58 12.97 -5.66
N ALA A 196 -5.59 12.21 -5.27
CA ALA A 196 -6.21 11.18 -6.11
C ALA A 196 -6.82 11.72 -7.42
N GLU A 197 -7.16 13.02 -7.51
CA GLU A 197 -7.68 13.63 -8.74
C GLU A 197 -6.61 13.72 -9.85
N ALA A 198 -5.33 13.60 -9.48
CA ALA A 198 -4.21 13.59 -10.41
C ALA A 198 -3.93 12.21 -11.01
N PHE A 199 -4.66 11.16 -10.63
CA PHE A 199 -4.43 9.82 -11.19
C PHE A 199 -4.46 9.83 -12.72
N ASN A 200 -3.53 9.08 -13.31
CA ASN A 200 -3.31 8.92 -14.74
C ASN A 200 -2.87 10.21 -15.47
N ARG A 201 -2.50 11.26 -14.74
CA ARG A 201 -1.97 12.51 -15.29
C ARG A 201 -0.47 12.62 -15.10
N GLU A 202 0.16 13.33 -16.02
CA GLU A 202 1.53 13.78 -15.87
C GLU A 202 1.54 15.14 -15.18
N LEU A 203 2.44 15.31 -14.20
CA LEU A 203 2.63 16.53 -13.44
C LEU A 203 4.08 17.00 -13.65
N GLN A 204 4.28 18.31 -13.59
CA GLN A 204 5.62 18.90 -13.48
C GLN A 204 5.83 19.29 -12.02
N VAL A 205 6.86 18.72 -11.41
CA VAL A 205 7.21 18.97 -10.02
C VAL A 205 8.58 19.62 -9.96
N GLU A 206 8.69 20.72 -9.23
CA GLU A 206 9.96 21.41 -9.05
C GLU A 206 11.00 20.48 -8.41
N GLY A 207 12.23 20.46 -8.94
CA GLY A 207 13.30 19.57 -8.50
C GLY A 207 13.21 18.12 -8.98
N LEU A 208 12.01 17.58 -9.26
CA LEU A 208 11.83 16.19 -9.73
C LEU A 208 11.55 16.06 -11.23
N GLY A 209 11.13 17.15 -11.88
CA GLY A 209 10.79 17.18 -13.30
C GLY A 209 9.45 16.51 -13.61
N SER A 210 9.43 15.70 -14.68
CA SER A 210 8.22 15.06 -15.19
C SER A 210 7.85 13.81 -14.39
N VAL A 211 6.73 13.87 -13.67
CA VAL A 211 6.21 12.75 -12.87
C VAL A 211 4.89 12.24 -13.42
N TRP A 212 4.68 10.93 -13.41
CA TRP A 212 3.42 10.31 -13.80
C TRP A 212 2.70 9.73 -12.58
N ALA A 213 1.53 10.28 -12.26
CA ALA A 213 0.75 9.88 -11.11
C ALA A 213 -0.15 8.68 -11.43
N LEU A 214 -0.02 7.62 -10.64
CA LEU A 214 -0.73 6.36 -10.79
C LEU A 214 -1.45 5.94 -9.52
N PRO A 215 -2.65 5.34 -9.62
CA PRO A 215 -3.26 4.64 -8.48
C PRO A 215 -2.32 3.57 -7.91
N GLY A 216 -2.47 3.25 -6.62
CA GLY A 216 -1.71 2.18 -5.98
C GLY A 216 -1.95 0.84 -6.63
N LEU A 217 -0.96 -0.06 -6.60
CA LEU A 217 -1.06 -1.37 -7.25
C LEU A 217 -2.21 -2.21 -6.66
N GLU A 218 -2.38 -2.18 -5.33
CA GLU A 218 -3.50 -2.84 -4.65
C GLU A 218 -4.85 -2.28 -5.12
N LEU A 219 -4.98 -0.96 -5.20
CA LEU A 219 -6.19 -0.31 -5.69
C LEU A 219 -6.50 -0.69 -7.15
N LEU A 220 -5.47 -0.85 -8.01
CA LEU A 220 -5.67 -1.35 -9.37
C LEU A 220 -6.09 -2.82 -9.42
N MET A 221 -5.72 -3.62 -8.42
CA MET A 221 -6.17 -4.99 -8.29
C MET A 221 -7.61 -5.08 -7.79
N GLU A 222 -7.96 -4.30 -6.77
CA GLU A 222 -9.31 -4.21 -6.21
C GLU A 222 -10.33 -3.62 -7.20
N GLU A 223 -9.89 -2.64 -8.00
CA GLU A 223 -10.72 -1.94 -9.00
C GLU A 223 -10.19 -2.12 -10.43
N PRO A 224 -10.36 -3.30 -11.06
CA PRO A 224 -9.82 -3.60 -12.39
C PRO A 224 -10.26 -2.63 -13.49
N GLN A 225 -11.43 -2.00 -13.35
CA GLN A 225 -11.93 -0.99 -14.29
C GLN A 225 -10.94 0.17 -14.49
N ARG A 226 -10.16 0.53 -13.47
CA ARG A 226 -9.18 1.63 -13.53
C ARG A 226 -8.00 1.32 -14.46
N LYS A 227 -7.73 0.04 -14.74
CA LYS A 227 -6.62 -0.38 -15.61
C LYS A 227 -6.77 0.15 -17.03
N ALA A 228 -8.00 0.34 -17.51
CA ALA A 228 -8.26 0.91 -18.83
C ALA A 228 -7.74 2.36 -18.92
N ASP A 229 -8.00 3.18 -17.90
CA ASP A 229 -7.55 4.58 -17.85
C ASP A 229 -6.02 4.66 -17.70
N VAL A 230 -5.44 3.80 -16.86
CA VAL A 230 -3.98 3.66 -16.73
C VAL A 230 -3.37 3.31 -18.07
N TRP A 231 -3.91 2.31 -18.77
CA TRP A 231 -3.40 1.87 -20.07
C TRP A 231 -3.47 2.97 -21.12
N GLN A 232 -4.59 3.70 -21.19
CA GLN A 232 -4.73 4.83 -22.11
C GLN A 232 -3.71 5.94 -21.82
N ALA A 233 -3.52 6.30 -20.54
CA ALA A 233 -2.51 7.27 -20.15
C ALA A 233 -1.09 6.79 -20.47
N MET A 234 -0.79 5.53 -20.16
CA MET A 234 0.52 4.92 -20.39
C MET A 234 0.91 4.96 -21.87
N ARG A 235 -0.03 4.62 -22.77
CA ARG A 235 0.21 4.65 -24.23
C ARG A 235 0.63 6.02 -24.74
N ARG A 236 0.12 7.11 -24.16
CA ARG A 236 0.49 8.48 -24.53
C ARG A 236 1.92 8.83 -24.12
N LEU A 237 2.39 8.26 -23.01
CA LEU A 237 3.71 8.55 -22.42
C LEU A 237 4.80 7.58 -22.90
N THR A 238 4.42 6.37 -23.33
CA THR A 238 5.34 5.28 -23.70
C THR A 238 6.39 5.69 -24.74
N ALA A 239 6.04 6.56 -25.69
CA ALA A 239 6.97 7.03 -26.71
C ALA A 239 8.20 7.74 -26.14
N ARG A 240 8.10 8.35 -24.95
CA ARG A 240 9.19 9.09 -24.29
C ARG A 240 10.14 8.19 -23.51
N TRP A 241 9.65 7.07 -23.00
CA TRP A 241 10.42 6.18 -22.11
C TRP A 241 11.29 5.19 -22.87
N LYS A 242 10.88 4.84 -24.10
CA LYS A 242 11.66 3.99 -24.98
C LYS A 242 12.98 4.68 -25.32
N GLU A 243 14.04 3.89 -25.38
CA GLU A 243 15.32 4.39 -25.86
C GLU A 243 15.13 4.91 -27.29
N PRO A 244 15.75 6.06 -27.65
CA PRO A 244 15.85 6.42 -29.05
C PRO A 244 16.57 5.26 -29.72
N ASN A 245 15.87 4.59 -30.64
CA ASN A 245 16.37 3.46 -31.39
C ASN A 245 17.70 3.91 -32.04
N GLU A 246 18.82 3.34 -31.59
CA GLU A 246 20.13 3.54 -32.23
C GLU A 246 20.20 2.75 -33.54
#